data_AF-A0A2X3CBT1-F1
#
_entry.id   AF-A0A2X3CBT1-F1
#
_cell.length_a   1.000
_cell.length_b   1.000
_cell.length_c   1.000
_cell.angle_alpha   90.00
_cell.angle_beta   90.00
_cell.angle_gamma   90.00
#
_symmetry.space_group_name_H-M   'P 1'
#
loop_
_entity.id
_entity.type
_entity.pdbx_description
1 polymer ?
#
loop_
_entity_poly.entity_id
_entity_poly.type
_entity_poly.pdbx_seq_one_letter_code
_entity_poly.pdbx_strand_id
1 'polypeptide(L)'
;MHPLTLLTVGVYGKALPPQNGAPVRLTVPWKYGFKGIKSIVSIELTRERPPTTWNLAAPDEYGFFANVNPHVDHPRWSQASERFIGAGGGARCEASTDVAV
;
A
#
# COMPACT_ATOMS: atom_id res chain seq x y z
N MET A 1 13.37 8.56 -8.44
CA MET A 1 12.65 7.31 -8.82
C MET A 1 13.22 6.19 -7.97
N HIS A 2 12.36 5.38 -7.32
CA HIS A 2 12.81 4.36 -6.39
C HIS A 2 12.70 2.96 -7.02
N PRO A 3 13.73 2.10 -6.97
CA PRO A 3 13.75 0.80 -7.65
C PRO A 3 12.72 -0.20 -7.13
N LEU A 4 12.27 -0.06 -5.88
CA LEU A 4 11.24 -0.94 -5.30
C LEU A 4 9.79 -0.64 -5.76
N THR A 5 9.54 0.42 -6.54
CA THR A 5 8.19 0.67 -7.07
C THR A 5 7.97 -0.21 -8.29
N LEU A 6 6.96 -1.07 -8.25
CA LEU A 6 6.72 -2.06 -9.31
C LEU A 6 5.34 -1.85 -9.94
N LEU A 7 5.30 -1.98 -11.26
CA LEU A 7 4.05 -2.22 -12.00
C LEU A 7 3.83 -3.74 -12.06
N THR A 8 2.92 -4.22 -11.22
CA THR A 8 2.61 -5.63 -11.06
C THR A 8 1.55 -6.06 -12.07
N VAL A 9 1.83 -7.13 -12.81
CA VAL A 9 0.93 -7.75 -13.81
C VAL A 9 0.56 -9.20 -13.47
N GLY A 10 1.27 -9.81 -12.51
CA GLY A 10 1.06 -11.19 -12.11
C GLY A 10 1.27 -11.42 -10.61
N VAL A 11 0.75 -12.53 -10.11
CA VAL A 11 0.95 -13.02 -8.74
C VAL A 11 1.02 -14.55 -8.76
N TYR A 12 1.88 -15.15 -7.93
CA TYR A 12 2.07 -16.61 -7.86
C TYR A 12 2.26 -17.30 -9.23
N GLY A 13 3.06 -16.69 -10.11
CA GLY A 13 3.38 -17.24 -11.43
C GLY A 13 2.24 -17.19 -12.46
N LYS A 14 1.12 -16.53 -12.15
CA LYS A 14 -0.03 -16.35 -13.03
C LYS A 14 -0.37 -14.87 -13.22
N ALA A 15 -1.21 -14.57 -14.20
CA ALA A 15 -1.77 -13.23 -14.38
C ALA A 15 -2.56 -12.80 -13.13
N LEU A 16 -2.58 -11.49 -12.86
CA LEU A 16 -3.36 -10.94 -11.75
C LEU A 16 -4.85 -11.29 -11.93
N PRO A 17 -5.52 -11.80 -10.89
CA PRO A 17 -6.96 -11.98 -10.93
C PRO A 17 -7.67 -10.62 -10.71
N PRO A 18 -8.93 -10.45 -11.15
CA PRO A 18 -9.61 -9.15 -11.16
C PRO A 18 -9.71 -8.49 -9.78
N GLN A 19 -9.91 -9.26 -8.71
CA GLN A 19 -9.95 -8.76 -7.32
C GLN A 19 -8.66 -8.04 -6.89
N ASN A 20 -7.53 -8.39 -7.51
CA ASN A 20 -6.24 -7.80 -7.22
C ASN A 20 -5.92 -6.58 -8.07
N GLY A 21 -6.81 -6.17 -8.98
CA GLY A 21 -6.62 -4.98 -9.82
C GLY A 21 -5.98 -5.27 -11.17
N ALA A 22 -6.30 -6.40 -11.78
CA ALA A 22 -5.88 -6.72 -13.15
C ALA A 22 -6.36 -5.64 -14.15
N PRO A 23 -5.66 -5.45 -15.28
CA PRO A 23 -4.44 -6.14 -15.72
C PRO A 23 -3.15 -5.60 -15.11
N VAL A 24 -3.15 -4.34 -14.64
CA VAL A 24 -1.96 -3.64 -14.13
C VAL A 24 -2.28 -2.99 -12.78
N ARG A 25 -1.42 -3.24 -11.80
CA ARG A 25 -1.48 -2.68 -10.45
C ARG A 25 -0.16 -2.00 -10.08
N LEU A 26 -0.22 -0.91 -9.32
CA LEU A 26 0.97 -0.34 -8.67
C LEU A 26 1.24 -1.02 -7.32
N THR A 27 2.49 -1.41 -7.10
CA THR A 27 2.95 -1.98 -5.82
C THR A 27 4.09 -1.13 -5.27
N VAL A 28 3.90 -0.61 -4.05
CA VAL A 28 4.88 0.19 -3.32
C VAL A 28 5.07 -0.44 -1.94
N PRO A 29 6.07 -1.30 -1.74
CA PRO A 29 6.13 -2.19 -0.58
C PRO A 29 6.33 -1.46 0.77
N TRP A 30 6.91 -0.26 0.78
CA TRP A 30 7.16 0.50 2.02
C TRP A 30 6.02 1.47 2.40
N LYS A 31 4.92 1.48 1.64
CA LYS A 31 3.77 2.33 1.88
C LYS A 31 2.54 1.50 2.21
N TYR A 32 1.58 2.10 2.90
CA TYR A 32 0.30 1.47 3.16
C TYR A 32 -0.41 1.09 1.84
N GLY A 33 -1.14 -0.03 1.87
CA GLY A 33 -1.69 -0.68 0.69
C GLY A 33 -2.61 0.20 -0.19
N PHE A 34 -3.20 1.26 0.38
CA PHE A 34 -4.05 2.19 -0.37
C PHE A 34 -3.29 3.04 -1.40
N LYS A 35 -1.97 3.16 -1.29
CA LYS A 35 -1.14 3.81 -2.31
C LYS A 35 -0.91 2.92 -3.55
N GLY A 36 -1.19 1.62 -3.44
CA GLY A 36 -1.13 0.68 -4.56
C GLY A 36 -2.43 0.68 -5.37
N ILE A 37 -2.53 1.60 -6.35
CA ILE A 37 -3.72 1.72 -7.21
C ILE A 37 -3.93 0.42 -8.01
N LYS A 38 -5.18 -0.03 -8.02
CA LYS A 38 -5.67 -1.18 -8.78
C LYS A 38 -6.14 -0.73 -10.17
N SER A 39 -5.91 -1.55 -11.18
CA SER A 39 -6.44 -1.36 -12.55
C SER A 39 -6.13 0.01 -13.12
N ILE A 40 -4.83 0.31 -13.26
CA ILE A 40 -4.36 1.60 -13.77
C ILE A 40 -4.68 1.73 -15.27
N VAL A 41 -5.35 2.83 -15.62
CA VAL A 41 -5.70 3.17 -17.02
C VAL A 41 -4.87 4.34 -17.55
N SER A 42 -4.48 5.28 -16.68
CA SER A 42 -3.70 6.47 -17.05
C SER A 42 -2.59 6.73 -16.04
N ILE A 43 -1.44 7.18 -16.54
CA ILE A 43 -0.31 7.66 -15.74
C ILE A 43 0.05 9.03 -16.31
N GLU A 44 -0.09 10.07 -15.50
CA GLU A 44 0.22 11.45 -15.86
C GLU A 44 1.34 11.99 -14.95
N LEU A 45 2.29 12.70 -15.55
CA LEU A 45 3.34 13.41 -14.81
C LEU A 45 2.93 14.87 -14.63
N THR A 46 2.50 15.21 -13.42
CA THR A 46 2.08 16.56 -13.06
C THR A 46 3.21 17.34 -12.38
N ARG A 47 3.21 18.66 -12.52
CA ARG A 47 4.13 19.55 -11.78
C ARG A 47 3.73 19.65 -10.30
N GLU A 48 2.43 19.79 -10.07
CA GLU A 48 1.86 19.92 -8.74
C GLU A 48 1.47 18.56 -8.16
N ARG A 49 1.41 18.49 -6.83
CA ARG A 49 1.01 17.29 -6.10
C ARG A 49 -0.45 16.94 -6.41
N PRO A 50 -0.74 15.77 -7.02
CA PRO A 50 -2.10 15.41 -7.38
C PRO A 50 -2.93 15.04 -6.13
N PRO A 51 -4.26 15.19 -6.19
CA PRO A 51 -5.14 14.70 -5.14
C PRO A 51 -5.11 13.16 -5.09
N THR A 52 -5.33 12.60 -3.90
CA THR A 52 -5.40 11.14 -3.71
C THR A 52 -6.73 10.77 -3.06
N THR A 53 -7.39 9.72 -3.56
CA THR A 53 -8.76 9.33 -3.17
C THR A 53 -8.97 9.27 -1.65
N TRP A 54 -8.06 8.61 -0.91
CA TRP A 54 -8.17 8.48 0.54
C TRP A 54 -7.92 9.79 1.29
N ASN A 55 -7.01 10.64 0.80
CA ASN A 55 -6.78 11.97 1.38
C ASN A 55 -7.97 12.92 1.12
N LEU A 56 -8.71 12.73 0.03
CA LEU A 56 -9.94 13.47 -0.21
C LEU A 56 -11.09 12.97 0.66
N ALA A 57 -11.15 11.65 0.91
CA ALA A 57 -12.22 11.03 1.70
C ALA A 57 -12.09 11.29 3.20
N ALA A 58 -10.87 11.21 3.74
CA ALA A 58 -10.57 11.47 5.15
C ALA A 58 -9.15 12.09 5.27
N PRO A 59 -9.02 13.42 5.07
CA PRO A 59 -7.72 14.11 5.07
C PRO A 59 -7.00 14.07 6.43
N ASP A 60 -7.77 13.93 7.51
CA ASP A 60 -7.33 13.77 8.89
C ASP A 60 -6.78 12.36 9.21
N GLU A 61 -7.15 11.35 8.41
CA GLU A 61 -6.72 9.97 8.60
C GLU A 61 -5.61 9.53 7.62
N TYR A 62 -5.69 9.98 6.36
CA TYR A 62 -4.85 9.46 5.28
C TYR A 62 -4.01 10.55 4.62
N GLY A 63 -2.79 10.73 5.13
CA GLY A 63 -1.82 11.64 4.54
C GLY A 63 -1.30 11.19 3.15
N PHE A 64 -0.75 12.14 2.40
CA PHE A 64 -0.26 11.89 1.04
C PHE A 64 0.88 10.85 0.98
N PHE A 65 1.83 10.89 1.91
CA PHE A 65 3.02 10.03 1.85
C PHE A 65 2.74 8.59 2.26
N ALA A 66 1.92 8.38 3.30
CA ALA A 66 1.46 7.07 3.75
C ALA A 66 2.56 6.00 3.89
N ASN A 67 3.71 6.39 4.44
CA ASN A 67 4.78 5.44 4.76
C ASN A 67 4.33 4.57 5.93
N VAL A 68 4.63 3.27 5.88
CA VAL A 68 4.38 2.39 7.02
C VAL A 68 5.26 2.86 8.19
N ASN A 69 4.63 3.20 9.31
CA ASN A 69 5.33 3.67 10.50
C ASN A 69 4.63 3.15 11.77
N PRO A 70 5.26 2.26 12.56
CA PRO A 70 4.66 1.72 13.78
C PRO A 70 4.56 2.75 14.90
N HIS A 71 5.30 3.86 14.83
CA HIS A 71 5.29 4.92 15.84
C HIS A 71 4.24 6.01 15.59
N VAL A 72 3.54 5.95 14.46
CA VAL A 72 2.48 6.91 14.10
C VAL A 72 1.18 6.14 14.01
N ASP A 73 0.36 6.28 15.04
CA ASP A 73 -0.94 5.63 15.12
C ASP A 73 -1.94 6.26 14.13
N HIS A 74 -2.90 5.45 13.71
CA HIS A 74 -4.08 5.94 13.01
C HIS A 74 -5.02 6.58 14.04
N PRO A 75 -5.81 7.62 13.70
CA PRO A 75 -6.74 8.25 14.65
C PRO A 75 -7.71 7.30 15.37
N ARG A 76 -7.95 6.12 14.80
CA ARG A 76 -8.89 5.11 15.30
C ARG A 76 -8.24 3.83 15.87
N TRP A 77 -6.97 3.58 15.61
CA TRP A 77 -6.28 2.36 16.05
C TRP A 77 -4.76 2.51 16.04
N SER A 78 -4.07 1.74 16.89
CA SER A 78 -2.61 1.73 16.89
C SER A 78 -2.04 0.96 15.69
N GLN A 79 -0.94 1.46 15.13
CA GLN A 79 -0.20 0.85 14.02
C GLN A 79 1.01 0.03 14.50
N ALA A 80 1.20 -0.12 15.82
CA ALA A 80 2.32 -0.84 16.40
C ALA A 80 2.28 -2.37 16.12
N SER A 81 1.10 -2.93 15.86
CA SER A 81 0.94 -4.35 15.55
C SER A 81 0.09 -4.55 14.30
N GLU A 82 0.40 -5.57 13.52
CA GLU A 82 -0.33 -5.96 12.33
C GLU A 82 -0.87 -7.39 12.44
N ARG A 83 -1.92 -7.68 11.66
CA ARG A 83 -2.49 -9.03 11.56
C ARG A 83 -1.92 -9.71 10.32
N PHE A 84 -0.93 -10.57 10.52
CA PHE A 84 -0.33 -11.37 9.45
C PHE A 84 -1.31 -12.45 8.96
N ILE A 85 -1.61 -12.44 7.66
CA ILE A 85 -2.53 -13.39 7.04
C ILE A 85 -1.75 -14.61 6.52
N GLY A 86 -1.65 -15.65 7.34
CA GLY A 86 -0.98 -16.92 7.03
C GLY A 86 -1.92 -18.12 6.85
N ALA A 87 -1.35 -19.31 6.65
CA ALA A 87 -2.10 -20.55 6.50
C ALA A 87 -2.76 -20.96 7.84
N GLY A 88 -4.05 -20.67 8.00
CA GLY A 88 -4.88 -21.19 9.11
C GLY A 88 -5.44 -20.16 10.10
N GLY A 89 -5.12 -18.87 9.99
CA GLY A 89 -5.69 -17.83 10.86
C GLY A 89 -4.70 -16.74 11.21
N GLY A 90 -5.18 -15.50 11.31
CA GLY A 90 -4.33 -14.31 11.40
C GLY A 90 -3.53 -14.24 12.70
N ALA A 91 -2.22 -14.42 12.60
CA ALA A 91 -1.28 -14.20 13.69
C ALA A 91 -1.11 -12.68 13.90
N ARG A 92 -0.98 -12.22 15.15
CA ARG A 92 -0.55 -10.85 15.43
C ARG A 92 0.98 -10.82 15.31
N CYS A 93 1.49 -10.06 14.36
CA CYS A 93 2.91 -9.77 14.22
C CYS A 93 3.12 -8.33 14.68
N GLU A 94 4.10 -8.09 15.56
CA GLU A 94 4.54 -6.72 15.83
C GLU A 94 5.16 -6.16 14.55
N ALA A 95 4.80 -4.92 14.21
CA ALA A 95 5.35 -4.25 13.04
C ALA A 95 6.80 -3.84 13.34
N SER A 96 7.72 -4.81 13.30
CA SER A 96 9.15 -4.52 13.36
C SER A 96 9.56 -3.85 12.05
N THR A 97 10.19 -2.70 12.17
CA THR A 97 10.82 -1.97 11.06
C THR A 97 12.11 -2.68 10.56
N ASP A 98 12.37 -3.93 10.97
CA ASP A 98 13.48 -4.75 10.48
C ASP A 98 13.22 -5.37 9.09
N VAL A 99 12.96 -4.49 8.12
CA VAL A 99 13.33 -4.78 6.72
C VAL A 99 14.33 -3.71 6.31
N ALA A 100 15.52 -3.82 6.87
CA ALA A 100 16.73 -3.19 6.37
C ALA A 100 17.79 -4.28 6.16
N VAL A 101 18.01 -4.58 4.88
CA VAL A 101 19.05 -5.45 4.28
C VAL A 101 18.75 -6.95 4.28
#